data_AF-A0A936WMV4-F1
#
_entry.id   AF-A0A936WMV4-F1
#
_cell.length_a   1.000
_cell.length_b   1.000
_cell.length_c   1.000
_cell.angle_alpha   90.00
_cell.angle_beta   90.00
_cell.angle_gamma   90.00
#
_symmetry.space_group_name_H-M   'P 1'
#
loop_
_entity.id
_entity.type
_entity.pdbx_description
1 polymer ?
#
loop_
_entity_poly.entity_id
_entity_poly.type
_entity_poly.pdbx_seq_one_letter_code
_entity_poly.pdbx_strand_id
1 'polypeptide(L)'
;MVYAGPRNGETLQRPKIVSAAAAPVLAHANIADFGVKLSDHPHLTIAAGLKPAQFATAWHALSNTTFSEVFAVEQVMLMKRELSPTCRYAPVRNYWLRTS
;
A
#
# COMPACT_ATOMS: atom_id res chain seq x y z
N MET A 1 4.49 16.39 7.01
CA MET A 1 4.75 15.46 5.90
C MET A 1 5.16 16.31 4.71
N VAL A 2 6.46 16.49 4.48
CA VAL A 2 6.95 17.22 3.31
C VAL A 2 7.11 16.19 2.20
N TYR A 3 6.15 16.18 1.28
CA TYR A 3 6.30 15.45 0.02
C TYR A 3 7.28 16.24 -0.85
N ALA A 4 8.39 15.61 -1.24
CA ALA A 4 9.02 16.00 -2.49
C ALA A 4 8.04 15.58 -3.59
N GLY A 5 7.23 16.54 -4.06
CA GLY A 5 6.38 16.33 -5.23
C GLY A 5 7.22 15.91 -6.44
N PRO A 6 6.56 15.39 -7.50
CA PRO A 6 7.27 15.09 -8.75
C PRO A 6 8.06 16.31 -9.20
N ARG A 7 9.32 16.10 -9.59
CA ARG A 7 10.11 17.16 -10.22
C ARG A 7 9.36 17.59 -11.49
N ASN A 8 9.29 18.90 -11.70
CA ASN A 8 8.57 19.54 -12.81
C ASN A 8 8.68 18.73 -14.12
N GLY A 9 7.55 18.22 -14.62
CA GLY A 9 7.44 17.59 -15.94
C GLY A 9 7.06 16.10 -15.95
N GLU A 10 7.20 15.37 -14.85
CA GLU A 10 6.77 13.96 -14.81
C GLU A 10 5.27 13.86 -14.48
N THR A 11 4.47 13.54 -15.50
CA THR A 11 3.10 13.08 -15.27
C THR A 11 3.21 11.76 -14.50
N LEU A 12 2.80 11.75 -13.22
CA LEU A 12 2.58 10.51 -12.48
C LEU A 12 1.55 9.70 -13.27
N GLN A 13 2.02 8.76 -14.10
CA GLN A 13 1.18 7.66 -14.54
C GLN A 13 0.74 6.97 -13.27
N ARG A 14 -0.51 7.20 -12.87
CA ARG A 14 -1.15 6.39 -11.82
C ARG A 14 -0.83 4.94 -12.18
N PRO A 15 -0.17 4.16 -11.30
CA PRO A 15 0.16 2.80 -11.63
C PRO A 15 -1.16 2.09 -11.97
N LYS A 16 -1.33 1.72 -13.25
CA LYS A 16 -2.58 1.23 -13.84
C LYS A 16 -3.17 0.05 -13.08
N ILE A 17 -2.32 -0.66 -12.31
CA ILE A 17 -2.63 -1.86 -11.53
C ILE A 17 -3.63 -1.57 -10.39
N VAL A 18 -3.43 -0.51 -9.59
CA VAL A 18 -4.31 -0.24 -8.43
C VAL A 18 -5.71 0.14 -8.90
N SER A 19 -5.81 1.01 -9.91
CA SER A 19 -7.08 1.37 -10.53
C SER A 19 -7.76 0.19 -11.22
N ALA A 20 -7.01 -0.71 -11.86
CA ALA A 20 -7.55 -1.88 -12.55
C ALA A 20 -8.13 -2.92 -11.57
N ALA A 21 -7.54 -3.05 -10.38
CA ALA A 21 -8.04 -3.95 -9.34
C ALA A 21 -9.19 -3.36 -8.50
N ALA A 22 -9.31 -2.03 -8.43
CA ALA A 22 -10.30 -1.38 -7.57
C ALA A 22 -11.75 -1.65 -8.00
N ALA A 23 -12.05 -1.52 -9.30
CA ALA A 23 -13.40 -1.71 -9.82
C ALA A 23 -14.02 -3.10 -9.52
N PRO A 24 -13.34 -4.23 -9.82
CA PRO A 24 -13.89 -5.54 -9.48
C PRO A 24 -14.02 -5.77 -7.97
N VAL A 25 -13.10 -5.25 -7.15
CA VAL A 25 -13.18 -5.38 -5.68
C VAL A 25 -14.38 -4.61 -5.12
N LEU A 26 -14.60 -3.37 -5.58
CA LEU A 26 -15.73 -2.54 -5.15
C LEU A 26 -17.09 -3.04 -5.66
N ALA A 27 -17.11 -3.78 -6.78
CA ALA A 27 -18.34 -4.35 -7.34
C ALA A 27 -18.92 -5.49 -6.48
N HIS A 28 -18.14 -6.07 -5.57
CA HIS A 28 -18.63 -7.06 -4.62
C HIS A 28 -19.30 -6.37 -3.43
N ALA A 29 -20.63 -6.28 -3.45
CA ALA A 29 -21.43 -5.61 -2.42
C ALA A 29 -21.09 -6.03 -0.98
N ASN A 30 -20.76 -7.31 -0.80
CA ASN A 30 -20.43 -7.90 0.51
C ASN A 30 -19.08 -7.42 1.07
N ILE A 31 -18.27 -6.70 0.30
CA ILE A 31 -16.93 -6.23 0.68
C ILE A 31 -16.96 -4.81 1.25
N ALA A 32 -17.98 -4.00 0.92
CA ALA A 32 -18.08 -2.61 1.34
C ALA A 32 -18.11 -2.47 2.87
N ASP A 33 -18.81 -3.37 3.56
CA ASP A 33 -18.96 -3.38 5.02
C ASP A 33 -17.67 -3.77 5.76
N PHE A 34 -16.69 -4.34 5.06
CA PHE A 34 -15.39 -4.72 5.64
C PHE A 34 -14.35 -3.61 5.57
N GLY A 35 -14.76 -2.38 5.22
CA GLY A 35 -13.92 -1.20 5.32
C GLY A 35 -12.75 -1.22 4.33
N VAL A 36 -13.00 -1.63 3.08
CA VAL A 36 -12.00 -1.52 2.02
C VAL A 36 -11.62 -0.07 1.83
N LYS A 37 -10.45 0.29 2.35
CA LYS A 37 -9.79 1.56 2.07
C LYS A 37 -8.90 1.38 0.87
N LEU A 38 -9.34 1.92 -0.26
CA LEU A 38 -8.44 2.12 -1.39
C LEU A 38 -7.41 3.16 -0.99
N SER A 39 -6.14 2.78 -1.03
CA SER A 39 -5.07 3.76 -0.92
C SER A 39 -4.98 4.55 -2.22
N ASP A 40 -4.98 5.87 -2.10
CA ASP A 40 -4.88 6.83 -3.21
C ASP A 40 -3.43 7.13 -3.60
N HIS A 41 -2.45 6.64 -2.84
CA HIS A 41 -1.01 6.83 -3.08
C HIS A 41 -0.20 5.57 -2.73
N PRO A 42 0.73 5.13 -3.59
CA PRO A 42 1.61 4.01 -3.28
C PRO A 42 2.52 4.36 -2.09
N HIS A 43 2.54 3.51 -1.08
CA HIS A 43 3.38 3.67 0.10
C HIS A 43 3.76 2.30 0.69
N LEU A 44 4.89 2.24 1.39
CA LEU A 44 5.30 1.08 2.18
C LEU A 44 5.04 1.37 3.66
N THR A 45 4.08 0.67 4.25
CA THR A 45 3.83 0.78 5.69
C THR A 45 4.93 0.05 6.45
N ILE A 46 5.76 0.80 7.19
CA ILE A 46 6.86 0.24 8.01
C ILE A 46 6.45 -0.06 9.46
N ALA A 47 5.35 0.55 9.93
CA ALA A 47 4.77 0.32 11.25
C ALA A 47 3.27 0.64 11.24
N ALA A 48 2.46 -0.11 11.99
CA ALA A 48 1.02 0.07 12.10
C ALA A 48 0.52 -0.21 13.54
N GLY A 49 -0.70 0.22 13.86
CA GLY A 49 -1.34 -0.04 15.15
C GLY A 49 -0.80 0.78 16.33
N LEU A 50 -0.07 1.87 16.04
CA LEU A 50 0.50 2.73 17.07
C LEU A 50 -0.55 3.65 17.69
N LYS A 51 -0.54 3.76 19.02
CA LYS A 51 -1.26 4.83 19.73
C LYS A 51 -0.62 6.19 19.42
N PRO A 52 -1.34 7.32 19.55
CA PRO A 52 -0.80 8.64 19.21
C PRO A 52 0.56 8.98 19.82
N ALA A 53 0.78 8.67 21.10
CA ALA A 53 2.07 8.90 21.77
C ALA A 53 3.21 8.02 21.22
N GLN A 54 2.91 6.76 20.87
CA GLN A 54 3.88 5.85 20.25
C GLN A 54 4.23 6.31 18.84
N PHE A 55 3.24 6.78 18.07
CA PHE A 55 3.45 7.38 16.76
C PHE A 55 4.35 8.60 16.85
N ALA A 56 4.07 9.55 17.76
CA ALA A 56 4.88 10.76 17.92
C ALA A 56 6.34 10.42 18.22
N THR A 57 6.58 9.44 19.10
CA THR A 57 7.92 8.96 19.44
C THR A 57 8.63 8.32 18.25
N ALA A 58 7.95 7.40 17.55
CA ALA A 58 8.49 6.74 16.37
C ALA A 58 8.77 7.74 15.22
N TRP A 59 7.86 8.71 15.02
CA TRP A 59 8.01 9.73 14.00
C TRP A 59 9.20 10.65 14.30
N HIS A 60 9.40 11.06 15.55
CA HIS A 60 10.57 11.85 15.94
C HIS A 60 11.90 11.14 15.64
N ALA A 61 11.96 9.82 15.78
CA ALA A 61 13.15 9.04 15.44
C ALA A 61 13.41 8.95 13.92
N LEU A 62 12.38 9.11 13.09
CA LEU A 62 12.43 8.88 11.65
C LEU A 62 12.37 10.16 10.82
N SER A 63 11.85 11.27 11.36
CA SER A 63 11.48 12.46 10.58
C SER A 63 12.66 13.15 9.89
N ASN A 64 13.88 12.93 10.38
CA ASN A 64 15.11 13.52 9.85
C ASN A 64 15.85 12.55 8.91
N THR A 65 15.35 11.33 8.74
CA THR A 65 15.93 10.34 7.83
C THR A 65 15.25 10.46 6.48
N THR A 66 16.04 10.73 5.44
CA THR A 66 15.55 10.60 4.06
C THR A 66 15.78 9.16 3.60
N PHE A 67 14.72 8.54 3.10
CA PHE A 67 14.78 7.22 2.46
C PHE A 67 14.39 7.39 0.99
N SER A 68 15.29 7.03 0.09
CA SER A 68 15.09 7.13 -1.35
C SER A 68 15.76 5.94 -2.02
N GLU A 69 14.98 4.90 -2.26
CA GLU A 69 15.44 3.67 -2.90
C GLU A 69 14.46 3.27 -4.00
N VAL A 70 15.00 2.66 -5.06
CA VAL A 70 14.22 2.15 -6.18
C VAL A 70 14.22 0.63 -6.10
N PHE A 71 13.02 0.04 -6.00
CA PHE A 71 12.83 -1.39 -6.01
C PHE A 71 12.07 -1.81 -7.28
N ALA A 72 12.62 -2.79 -8.00
CA ALA A 72 11.89 -3.44 -9.08
C ALA A 72 10.74 -4.28 -8.47
N VAL A 73 9.52 -4.07 -8.95
CA VAL A 73 8.37 -4.92 -8.57
C VAL A 73 8.31 -6.08 -9.55
N GLU A 74 8.72 -7.26 -9.12
CA GLU A 74 8.79 -8.46 -9.97
C GLU A 74 7.50 -9.28 -9.96
N GLN A 75 6.66 -9.12 -8.94
CA GLN A 75 5.45 -9.90 -8.79
C GLN A 75 4.38 -9.17 -7.97
N VAL A 76 3.12 -9.58 -8.18
CA VAL A 76 1.98 -9.26 -7.32
C VAL A 76 1.46 -10.55 -6.71
N MET A 77 1.14 -10.51 -5.41
CA MET A 77 0.62 -11.68 -4.69
C MET A 77 -0.85 -11.47 -4.32
N LEU A 78 -1.69 -12.41 -4.70
CA LEU A 78 -3.04 -12.51 -4.12
C LEU A 78 -2.91 -13.16 -2.75
N MET A 79 -3.40 -12.46 -1.74
CA MET A 79 -3.43 -12.94 -0.37
C MET A 79 -4.86 -13.06 0.13
N LYS A 80 -5.12 -14.03 1.01
CA LYS A 80 -6.39 -14.18 1.72
C LYS A 80 -6.15 -13.98 3.21
N ARG A 81 -7.11 -13.35 3.88
CA ARG A 81 -7.17 -13.25 5.34
C ARG A 81 -8.60 -13.42 5.78
N GLU A 82 -8.83 -14.24 6.80
CA GLU A 82 -10.11 -14.28 7.51
C GLU A 82 -10.32 -12.95 8.25
N LEU A 83 -11.55 -12.43 8.25
CA LEU A 83 -11.87 -11.11 8.81
C LEU A 83 -11.99 -11.18 10.34
N SER A 84 -10.88 -11.49 10.99
CA SER A 84 -10.71 -11.62 12.44
C SER A 84 -9.47 -10.83 12.91
N PRO A 85 -9.49 -10.22 14.11
CA PRO A 85 -8.41 -9.34 14.59
C PRO A 85 -7.02 -9.99 14.66
N THR A 86 -6.96 -11.31 14.84
CA THR A 86 -5.70 -12.05 15.04
C THR A 86 -5.20 -12.75 13.78
N CYS A 87 -6.02 -12.80 12.73
CA CYS A 87 -5.67 -13.51 11.50
C CYS A 87 -4.64 -12.73 10.68
N ARG A 88 -3.71 -13.47 10.08
CA ARG A 88 -2.70 -12.94 9.16
C ARG A 88 -3.09 -13.23 7.72
N TYR A 89 -2.60 -12.39 6.81
CA TYR A 89 -2.68 -12.68 5.39
C TYR A 89 -1.85 -13.93 5.07
N ALA A 90 -2.44 -14.86 4.34
CA ALA A 90 -1.78 -16.03 3.79
C ALA A 90 -1.69 -15.89 2.26
N PRO A 91 -0.58 -16.32 1.64
CA PRO A 91 -0.45 -16.31 0.19
C PRO A 91 -1.45 -17.29 -0.45
N VAL A 92 -2.09 -16.86 -1.53
CA VAL A 92 -2.97 -17.71 -2.36
C VAL A 92 -2.30 -18.02 -3.68
N ARG A 93 -1.77 -16.99 -4.36
CA ARG A 93 -1.13 -17.13 -5.68
C ARG A 93 -0.20 -15.95 -5.95
N ASN A 94 0.89 -16.23 -6.67
CA ASN A 94 1.81 -15.22 -7.18
C ASN A 94 1.56 -14.98 -8.67
N TYR A 95 1.67 -13.73 -9.09
CA TYR A 95 1.60 -13.29 -10.48
C TYR A 95 2.89 -12.56 -10.81
N TRP A 96 3.77 -13.22 -11.56
CA TRP A 96 5.00 -12.63 -12.03
C TRP A 96 4.71 -11.54 -13.06
N LEU A 97 5.24 -10.35 -12.81
CA LEU A 97 5.23 -9.26 -13.75
C LEU A 97 6.38 -9.51 -14.72
N ARG A 98 6.07 -9.66 -16.00
CA ARG A 98 7.12 -9.75 -17.02
C ARG A 98 7.80 -8.40 -17.12
N THR A 99 9.08 -8.35 -16.78
CA THR A 99 9.98 -7.28 -17.19
C THR A 99 10.16 -7.43 -18.70
N SER A 100 9.52 -6.55 -19.47
CA SER A 100 9.79 -6.36 -20.90
C SER A 100 11.11 -5.62 -21.09
#